data_AF-A0A923LSS6-F1
#
_entry.id   AF-A0A923LSS6-F1
#
_cell.length_a   1.000
_cell.length_b   1.000
_cell.length_c   1.000
_cell.angle_alpha   90.00
_cell.angle_beta   90.00
_cell.angle_gamma   90.00
#
_symmetry.space_group_name_H-M   'P 1'
#
loop_
_entity.id
_entity.type
_entity.pdbx_description
1 polymer ?
#
loop_
_entity_poly.entity_id
_entity_poly.type
_entity_poly.pdbx_seq_one_letter_code
_entity_poly.pdbx_strand_id
1 'polypeptide(L)'
;MDFKYTLDHCRENSPNKAYHLIQAFAPGEVSYEEAHRIGKELADKVLEGKYSYVVTTHIDKGHIHNHIIFCAADNIEYNKYHDCTQTYHRIRHLSDELCKEHNLSVIIPGGERGKKYKEWQSEQNGSTWKTQLRRDINFCIKSASTYEEFLLLMRAKGYEIKGETFGEDAAKYISFRPLDKERFVRGSARSLGKEYTKERIREHIEKKREQKAVIPKKDYSARRLIDTSDEKFQNSPGLQQWAAIENLKIAAQSYNEAGSLSDLENKITVKTEAVKSARQSVVELEHHMKDLAEIIKYAEQYKDNRSYHIAYKKAKNPDAYFRRYESQIILYGGARRVLKQAGIKLKGLNVDKLRAEYQALETQKKELTATYKSCEIEVRNLKRKQENLNQYLERTQTDPVQEQFKKKNNPIL
;
A
#
# COMPACT_ATOMS: atom_id res chain seq x y z
N MET A 1 -31.79 -18.02 18.42
CA MET A 1 -32.74 -18.64 19.36
C MET A 1 -32.18 -18.53 20.76
N ASP A 2 -33.03 -18.32 21.76
CA ASP A 2 -32.67 -18.26 23.18
C ASP A 2 -32.27 -19.66 23.70
N PHE A 3 -31.27 -19.72 24.59
CA PHE A 3 -30.78 -20.97 25.21
C PHE A 3 -31.93 -21.73 25.88
N LYS A 4 -32.83 -21.00 26.56
CA LYS A 4 -33.95 -21.61 27.28
C LYS A 4 -34.86 -22.40 26.34
N TYR A 5 -35.24 -21.80 25.21
CA TYR A 5 -36.13 -22.45 24.24
C TYR A 5 -35.52 -23.74 23.70
N THR A 6 -34.25 -23.71 23.27
CA THR A 6 -33.58 -24.89 22.69
C THR A 6 -33.39 -26.01 23.73
N LEU A 7 -33.13 -25.65 25.00
CA LEU A 7 -32.98 -26.61 26.09
C LEU A 7 -34.31 -27.26 26.49
N ASP A 8 -35.42 -26.51 26.47
CA ASP A 8 -36.76 -27.03 26.80
C ASP A 8 -37.27 -28.03 25.75
N HIS A 9 -36.77 -27.93 24.50
CA HIS A 9 -37.14 -28.82 23.39
C HIS A 9 -36.09 -29.92 23.12
N CYS A 10 -35.03 -30.01 23.95
CA CYS A 10 -33.97 -31.00 23.80
C CYS A 10 -34.53 -32.42 24.01
N ARG A 11 -34.23 -33.33 23.06
CA ARG A 11 -34.73 -34.72 23.08
C ARG A 11 -34.16 -35.55 24.22
N GLU A 12 -32.98 -35.17 24.72
CA GLU A 12 -32.29 -35.84 25.81
C GLU A 12 -32.38 -35.02 27.10
N ASN A 13 -32.83 -35.66 28.20
CA ASN A 13 -32.90 -35.01 29.50
C ASN A 13 -31.53 -35.08 30.21
N SER A 14 -30.78 -33.97 30.19
CA SER A 14 -29.48 -33.85 30.86
C SER A 14 -29.42 -32.65 31.79
N PRO A 15 -28.73 -32.77 32.95
CA PRO A 15 -28.49 -31.63 33.83
C PRO A 15 -27.55 -30.60 33.21
N ASN A 16 -26.71 -31.01 32.23
CA ASN A 16 -25.77 -30.08 31.61
C ASN A 16 -26.50 -29.16 30.61
N LYS A 17 -26.43 -27.84 30.84
CA LYS A 17 -27.14 -26.83 30.06
C LYS A 17 -26.24 -26.09 29.06
N ALA A 18 -24.92 -26.10 29.28
CA ALA A 18 -23.97 -25.45 28.40
C ALA A 18 -22.58 -26.08 28.49
N TYR A 19 -21.78 -25.88 27.47
CA TYR A 19 -20.37 -26.24 27.45
C TYR A 19 -19.51 -24.99 27.47
N HIS A 20 -18.34 -25.10 28.10
CA HIS A 20 -17.42 -24.00 28.27
C HIS A 20 -16.05 -24.35 27.70
N LEU A 21 -15.66 -23.66 26.64
CA LEU A 21 -14.38 -23.79 25.98
C LEU A 21 -13.51 -22.57 26.32
N ILE A 22 -12.28 -22.83 26.77
CA ILE A 22 -11.27 -21.79 27.04
C ILE A 22 -10.17 -21.90 25.99
N GLN A 23 -9.89 -20.79 25.32
CA GLN A 23 -8.81 -20.66 24.35
C GLN A 23 -7.83 -19.59 24.84
N ALA A 24 -6.57 -19.95 25.05
CA ALA A 24 -5.56 -19.04 25.58
C ALA A 24 -4.44 -18.81 24.56
N PHE A 25 -3.87 -17.60 24.58
CA PHE A 25 -2.80 -17.18 23.67
C PHE A 25 -1.53 -16.85 24.45
N ALA A 26 -0.36 -16.91 23.81
CA ALA A 26 0.89 -16.57 24.48
C ALA A 26 0.90 -15.08 24.87
N PRO A 27 1.48 -14.70 26.04
CA PRO A 27 1.57 -13.31 26.46
C PRO A 27 2.23 -12.41 25.40
N GLY A 28 1.55 -11.34 25.00
CA GLY A 28 2.06 -10.35 24.03
C GLY A 28 2.07 -10.82 22.56
N GLU A 29 1.45 -11.95 22.26
CA GLU A 29 1.39 -12.52 20.90
C GLU A 29 0.18 -12.03 20.09
N VAL A 30 -0.94 -11.76 20.74
CA VAL A 30 -2.20 -11.39 20.11
C VAL A 30 -2.77 -10.13 20.76
N SER A 31 -3.54 -9.32 20.02
CA SER A 31 -4.36 -8.23 20.59
C SER A 31 -5.68 -8.78 21.14
N TYR A 32 -6.39 -8.04 22.01
CA TYR A 32 -7.67 -8.53 22.56
C TYR A 32 -8.75 -8.60 21.47
N GLU A 33 -8.74 -7.70 20.49
CA GLU A 33 -9.66 -7.71 19.35
C GLU A 33 -9.41 -8.92 18.44
N GLU A 34 -8.15 -9.20 18.14
CA GLU A 34 -7.76 -10.34 17.31
C GLU A 34 -8.04 -11.66 18.02
N ALA A 35 -7.76 -11.75 19.32
CA ALA A 35 -8.14 -12.90 20.14
C ALA A 35 -9.65 -13.12 20.10
N HIS A 36 -10.46 -12.05 20.30
CA HIS A 36 -11.91 -12.15 20.26
C HIS A 36 -12.41 -12.64 18.88
N ARG A 37 -11.85 -12.10 17.80
CA ARG A 37 -12.16 -12.51 16.43
C ARG A 37 -11.85 -13.99 16.20
N ILE A 38 -10.66 -14.46 16.61
CA ILE A 38 -10.26 -15.87 16.51
C ILE A 38 -11.19 -16.76 17.35
N GLY A 39 -11.59 -16.31 18.54
CA GLY A 39 -12.54 -17.04 19.39
C GLY A 39 -13.91 -17.20 18.73
N LYS A 40 -14.39 -16.17 18.02
CA LYS A 40 -15.62 -16.24 17.24
C LYS A 40 -15.48 -17.20 16.04
N GLU A 41 -14.39 -17.10 15.28
CA GLU A 41 -14.11 -18.01 14.16
C GLU A 41 -14.04 -19.47 14.62
N LEU A 42 -13.43 -19.72 15.78
CA LEU A 42 -13.39 -21.05 16.40
C LEU A 42 -14.79 -21.53 16.76
N ALA A 43 -15.60 -20.70 17.41
CA ALA A 43 -16.98 -21.05 17.77
C ALA A 43 -17.81 -21.38 16.51
N ASP A 44 -17.70 -20.57 15.46
CA ASP A 44 -18.41 -20.77 14.20
C ASP A 44 -17.98 -22.09 13.51
N LYS A 45 -16.66 -22.39 13.43
CA LYS A 45 -16.14 -23.64 12.85
C LYS A 45 -16.51 -24.88 13.69
N VAL A 46 -16.55 -24.76 15.02
CA VAL A 46 -16.84 -25.87 15.93
C VAL A 46 -18.33 -26.20 15.95
N LEU A 47 -19.18 -25.18 15.99
CA LEU A 47 -20.62 -25.29 16.20
C LEU A 47 -21.43 -25.28 14.91
N GLU A 48 -20.80 -24.90 13.78
CA GLU A 48 -21.37 -25.00 12.42
C GLU A 48 -22.74 -24.29 12.29
N GLY A 49 -22.94 -23.21 13.07
CA GLY A 49 -24.21 -22.47 13.15
C GLY A 49 -25.36 -23.22 13.82
N LYS A 50 -25.15 -24.45 14.31
CA LYS A 50 -26.18 -25.28 14.92
C LYS A 50 -26.47 -24.92 16.38
N TYR A 51 -25.49 -24.37 17.09
CA TYR A 51 -25.61 -24.07 18.53
C TYR A 51 -25.53 -22.57 18.79
N SER A 52 -26.35 -22.07 19.71
CA SER A 52 -26.24 -20.70 20.23
C SER A 52 -25.02 -20.61 21.16
N TYR A 53 -24.21 -19.55 21.04
CA TYR A 53 -23.01 -19.35 21.85
C TYR A 53 -22.76 -17.89 22.23
N VAL A 54 -21.93 -17.69 23.25
CA VAL A 54 -21.41 -16.41 23.72
C VAL A 54 -19.88 -16.51 23.81
N VAL A 55 -19.18 -15.50 23.30
CA VAL A 55 -17.72 -15.37 23.40
C VAL A 55 -17.41 -14.16 24.25
N THR A 56 -16.52 -14.31 25.23
CA THR A 56 -15.97 -13.22 26.04
C THR A 56 -14.46 -13.33 26.06
N THR A 57 -13.76 -12.20 26.01
CA THR A 57 -12.30 -12.16 25.97
C THR A 57 -11.79 -11.45 27.21
N HIS A 58 -10.89 -12.10 27.94
CA HIS A 58 -10.34 -11.63 29.20
C HIS A 58 -8.87 -11.24 29.05
N ILE A 59 -8.47 -10.22 29.81
CA ILE A 59 -7.12 -9.63 29.81
C ILE A 59 -6.50 -9.55 31.22
N ASP A 60 -7.11 -10.20 32.20
CA ASP A 60 -6.86 -10.05 33.65
C ASP A 60 -5.72 -10.93 34.19
N LYS A 61 -5.30 -11.98 33.46
CA LYS A 61 -4.37 -13.02 33.95
C LYS A 61 -2.96 -12.95 33.34
N GLY A 62 -2.54 -11.78 32.89
CA GLY A 62 -1.22 -11.57 32.26
C GLY A 62 -1.07 -12.23 30.87
N HIS A 63 -2.15 -12.79 30.34
CA HIS A 63 -2.29 -13.29 28.98
C HIS A 63 -3.75 -13.18 28.56
N ILE A 64 -3.96 -13.03 27.25
CA ILE A 64 -5.29 -12.92 26.68
C ILE A 64 -5.88 -14.32 26.50
N HIS A 65 -7.15 -14.49 26.87
CA HIS A 65 -7.87 -15.74 26.68
C HIS A 65 -9.35 -15.49 26.41
N ASN A 66 -9.95 -16.38 25.62
CA ASN A 66 -11.37 -16.39 25.33
C ASN A 66 -12.09 -17.43 26.19
N HIS A 67 -13.28 -17.08 26.61
CA HIS A 67 -14.29 -17.96 27.16
C HIS A 67 -15.45 -18.06 26.15
N ILE A 68 -15.64 -19.25 25.61
CA ILE A 68 -16.70 -19.57 24.65
C ILE A 68 -17.70 -20.48 25.37
N ILE A 69 -18.90 -19.98 25.62
CA ILE A 69 -19.98 -20.72 26.27
C ILE A 69 -21.05 -21.00 25.23
N PHE A 70 -21.41 -22.26 25.00
CA PHE A 70 -22.43 -22.62 24.02
C PHE A 70 -23.48 -23.57 24.59
N CYS A 71 -24.70 -23.48 24.05
CA CYS A 71 -25.85 -24.25 24.50
C CYS A 71 -25.59 -25.75 24.34
N ALA A 72 -26.03 -26.56 25.31
CA ALA A 72 -25.88 -28.01 25.23
C ALA A 72 -26.77 -28.67 24.17
N ALA A 73 -27.79 -27.99 23.65
CA ALA A 73 -28.70 -28.50 22.63
C ALA A 73 -28.61 -27.67 21.33
N ASP A 74 -28.75 -28.32 20.19
CA ASP A 74 -28.71 -27.67 18.87
C ASP A 74 -30.07 -27.07 18.46
N ASN A 75 -30.03 -26.00 17.67
CA ASN A 75 -31.19 -25.19 17.28
C ASN A 75 -32.01 -25.78 16.11
N ILE A 76 -31.57 -26.88 15.50
CA ILE A 76 -32.17 -27.46 14.29
C ILE A 76 -32.93 -28.73 14.65
N GLU A 77 -32.23 -29.70 15.22
CA GLU A 77 -32.74 -31.04 15.52
C GLU A 77 -33.07 -31.22 17.01
N TYR A 78 -32.61 -30.30 17.86
CA TYR A 78 -32.72 -30.34 19.32
C TYR A 78 -32.04 -31.57 19.94
N ASN A 79 -30.95 -32.01 19.30
CA ASN A 79 -30.05 -33.02 19.80
C ASN A 79 -29.00 -32.38 20.71
N LYS A 80 -28.45 -33.19 21.62
CA LYS A 80 -27.44 -32.74 22.56
C LYS A 80 -26.06 -32.70 21.90
N TYR A 81 -25.24 -31.70 22.27
CA TYR A 81 -23.84 -31.66 21.88
C TYR A 81 -23.09 -32.87 22.45
N HIS A 82 -22.41 -33.59 21.56
CA HIS A 82 -21.69 -34.80 21.92
C HIS A 82 -20.24 -34.50 22.26
N ASP A 83 -19.92 -34.32 23.54
CA ASP A 83 -18.55 -34.17 24.00
C ASP A 83 -17.85 -35.53 24.15
N CYS A 84 -16.88 -35.77 23.28
CA CYS A 84 -16.03 -36.95 23.35
C CYS A 84 -14.57 -36.62 23.01
N THR A 85 -13.65 -37.55 23.27
CA THR A 85 -12.21 -37.37 23.00
C THR A 85 -11.93 -36.94 21.56
N GLN A 86 -12.68 -37.49 20.59
CA GLN A 86 -12.54 -37.11 19.18
C GLN A 86 -12.93 -35.65 18.94
N THR A 87 -14.05 -35.18 19.52
CA THR A 87 -14.46 -33.77 19.41
C THR A 87 -13.46 -32.82 20.06
N TYR A 88 -12.88 -33.21 21.21
CA TYR A 88 -11.80 -32.44 21.83
C TYR A 88 -10.59 -32.28 20.91
N HIS A 89 -10.12 -33.36 20.28
CA HIS A 89 -9.01 -33.28 19.33
C HIS A 89 -9.36 -32.48 18.07
N ARG A 90 -10.60 -32.57 17.57
CA ARG A 90 -11.09 -31.74 16.46
C ARG A 90 -11.03 -30.25 16.83
N ILE A 91 -11.55 -29.87 18.01
CA ILE A 91 -11.52 -28.47 18.47
C ILE A 91 -10.07 -27.97 18.60
N ARG A 92 -9.19 -28.79 19.19
CA ARG A 92 -7.76 -28.45 19.30
C ARG A 92 -7.13 -28.20 17.92
N HIS A 93 -7.34 -29.11 16.98
CA HIS A 93 -6.82 -28.96 15.62
C HIS A 93 -7.35 -27.69 14.95
N LEU A 94 -8.66 -27.41 15.08
CA LEU A 94 -9.26 -26.18 14.54
C LEU A 94 -8.67 -24.92 15.18
N SER A 95 -8.44 -24.93 16.49
CA SER A 95 -7.79 -23.81 17.19
C SER A 95 -6.35 -23.64 16.72
N ASP A 96 -5.59 -24.73 16.55
CA ASP A 96 -4.21 -24.67 16.08
C ASP A 96 -4.14 -24.14 14.63
N GLU A 97 -5.01 -24.60 13.73
CA GLU A 97 -5.06 -24.08 12.36
C GLU A 97 -5.42 -22.60 12.32
N LEU A 98 -6.42 -22.16 13.11
CA LEU A 98 -6.74 -20.74 13.23
C LEU A 98 -5.56 -19.93 13.77
N CYS A 99 -4.88 -20.40 14.82
CA CYS A 99 -3.68 -19.71 15.30
C CYS A 99 -2.61 -19.59 14.21
N LYS A 100 -2.35 -20.64 13.41
CA LYS A 100 -1.40 -20.56 12.28
C LYS A 100 -1.85 -19.58 11.19
N GLU A 101 -3.13 -19.58 10.81
CA GLU A 101 -3.70 -18.65 9.83
C GLU A 101 -3.49 -17.19 10.24
N HIS A 102 -3.58 -16.91 11.56
CA HIS A 102 -3.35 -15.59 12.13
C HIS A 102 -1.89 -15.36 12.58
N ASN A 103 -0.95 -16.22 12.16
CA ASN A 103 0.49 -16.15 12.48
C ASN A 103 0.84 -16.20 13.98
N LEU A 104 0.02 -16.88 14.78
CA LEU A 104 0.23 -17.14 16.20
C LEU A 104 0.90 -18.50 16.42
N SER A 105 1.59 -18.63 17.53
CA SER A 105 2.23 -19.86 17.96
C SER A 105 1.20 -20.93 18.31
N VAL A 106 1.57 -22.19 18.03
CA VAL A 106 0.75 -23.36 18.32
C VAL A 106 1.55 -24.40 19.08
N ILE A 107 0.86 -25.19 19.90
CA ILE A 107 1.50 -26.24 20.70
C ILE A 107 1.67 -27.48 19.84
N ILE A 108 2.89 -27.69 19.32
CA ILE A 108 3.23 -28.83 18.46
C ILE A 108 3.03 -30.15 19.23
N PRO A 109 2.14 -31.06 18.77
CA PRO A 109 1.97 -32.37 19.37
C PRO A 109 3.26 -33.19 19.24
N GLY A 110 3.88 -33.54 20.37
CA GLY A 110 5.13 -34.31 20.43
C GLY A 110 6.28 -33.64 21.21
N GLY A 111 6.10 -32.39 21.65
CA GLY A 111 7.02 -31.72 22.57
C GLY A 111 6.50 -31.72 24.01
N GLU A 112 7.00 -32.66 24.82
CA GLU A 112 6.78 -32.79 26.28
C GLU A 112 5.38 -33.31 26.72
N ARG A 113 5.41 -34.35 27.56
CA ARG A 113 4.26 -34.81 28.35
C ARG A 113 3.82 -33.65 29.26
N GLY A 114 2.52 -33.47 29.50
CA GLY A 114 2.04 -32.49 30.48
C GLY A 114 2.78 -32.67 31.80
N LYS A 115 3.53 -31.63 32.22
CA LYS A 115 4.44 -31.69 33.37
C LYS A 115 3.63 -31.97 34.63
N LYS A 116 4.13 -32.89 35.48
CA LYS A 116 3.49 -33.11 36.79
C LYS A 116 3.68 -31.85 37.64
N TYR A 117 2.72 -31.52 38.51
CA TYR A 117 2.73 -30.32 39.35
C TYR A 117 4.08 -30.05 40.07
N LYS A 118 4.80 -31.10 40.48
CA LYS A 118 6.16 -31.01 41.07
C LYS A 118 7.25 -30.54 40.08
N GLU A 119 7.16 -30.88 38.80
CA GLU A 119 8.07 -30.37 37.76
C GLU A 119 7.81 -28.89 37.49
N TRP A 120 6.55 -28.46 37.46
CA TRP A 120 6.17 -27.05 37.34
C TRP A 120 6.67 -26.20 38.51
N GLN A 121 6.55 -26.73 39.74
CA GLN A 121 7.05 -26.06 40.95
C GLN A 121 8.59 -25.99 40.98
N SER A 122 9.29 -26.97 40.40
CA SER A 122 10.75 -26.96 40.28
C SER A 122 11.24 -25.94 39.25
N GLU A 123 10.46 -25.65 38.20
CA GLU A 123 10.78 -24.59 37.23
C GLU A 123 10.56 -23.18 37.77
N GLN A 124 9.56 -22.98 38.64
CA GLN A 124 9.40 -21.73 39.40
C GLN A 124 10.54 -21.51 40.42
N ASN A 125 11.10 -22.60 40.97
CA ASN A 125 12.11 -22.55 42.02
C ASN A 125 13.58 -22.67 41.54
N GLY A 126 13.86 -22.74 40.23
CA GLY A 126 15.21 -22.44 39.70
C GLY A 126 15.86 -23.48 38.78
N SER A 127 15.72 -23.23 37.47
CA SER A 127 16.86 -23.20 36.53
C SER A 127 16.81 -21.86 35.79
N THR A 128 16.82 -20.78 36.56
CA THR A 128 16.46 -19.39 36.21
C THR A 128 17.19 -18.85 34.99
N TRP A 129 18.46 -19.19 34.81
CA TRP A 129 19.29 -18.56 33.77
C TRP A 129 19.24 -19.27 32.40
N LYS A 130 18.93 -20.57 32.32
CA LYS A 130 18.71 -21.24 31.02
C LYS A 130 17.41 -20.76 30.37
N THR A 131 16.37 -20.54 31.19
CA THR A 131 15.13 -19.92 30.74
C THR A 131 15.37 -18.47 30.30
N GLN A 132 16.17 -17.72 31.06
CA GLN A 132 16.60 -16.39 30.66
C GLN A 132 17.39 -16.39 29.35
N LEU A 133 18.36 -17.29 29.19
CA LEU A 133 19.13 -17.48 27.95
C LEU A 133 18.22 -17.80 26.75
N ARG A 134 17.20 -18.66 26.90
CA ARG A 134 16.23 -18.92 25.84
C ARG A 134 15.42 -17.67 25.48
N ARG A 135 14.98 -16.89 26.47
CA ARG A 135 14.28 -15.61 26.25
C ARG A 135 15.16 -14.62 25.49
N ASP A 136 16.42 -14.50 25.89
CA ASP A 136 17.39 -13.61 25.24
C ASP A 136 17.72 -14.06 23.82
N ILE A 137 17.90 -15.37 23.57
CA ILE A 137 18.05 -15.90 22.21
C ILE A 137 16.83 -15.56 21.35
N ASN A 138 15.61 -15.81 21.84
CA ASN A 138 14.38 -15.51 21.10
C ASN A 138 14.23 -14.00 20.81
N PHE A 139 14.56 -13.16 21.78
CA PHE A 139 14.58 -11.71 21.60
C PHE A 139 15.58 -11.28 20.52
N CYS A 140 16.80 -11.84 20.54
CA CYS A 140 17.83 -11.55 19.56
C CYS A 140 17.45 -12.05 18.17
N ILE A 141 16.85 -13.24 18.02
CA ILE A 141 16.32 -13.74 16.74
C ILE A 141 15.23 -12.79 16.21
N LYS A 142 14.31 -12.34 17.08
CA LYS A 142 13.25 -11.40 16.70
C LYS A 142 13.81 -10.05 16.27
N SER A 143 14.93 -9.61 16.82
CA SER A 143 15.52 -8.31 16.53
C SER A 143 16.43 -8.33 15.31
N ALA A 144 17.29 -9.34 15.18
CA ALA A 144 18.31 -9.43 14.13
C ALA A 144 17.75 -9.57 12.71
N SER A 145 18.45 -8.96 11.76
CA SER A 145 18.27 -9.06 10.31
C SER A 145 19.25 -10.06 9.67
N THR A 146 20.40 -10.33 10.32
CA THR A 146 21.35 -11.37 9.90
C THR A 146 21.85 -12.22 11.08
N TYR A 147 22.47 -13.36 10.80
CA TYR A 147 23.02 -14.23 11.84
C TYR A 147 24.19 -13.55 12.58
N GLU A 148 25.00 -12.76 11.88
CA GLU A 148 26.08 -11.96 12.47
C GLU A 148 25.52 -10.91 13.45
N GLU A 149 24.43 -10.24 13.08
CA GLU A 149 23.75 -9.29 13.95
C GLU A 149 23.18 -9.98 15.20
N PHE A 150 22.63 -11.19 15.05
CA PHE A 150 22.21 -12.00 16.20
C PHE A 150 23.36 -12.27 17.18
N LEU A 151 24.54 -12.64 16.68
CA LEU A 151 25.72 -12.86 17.52
C LEU A 151 26.14 -11.58 18.25
N LEU A 152 26.12 -10.43 17.57
CA LEU A 152 26.40 -9.13 18.17
C LEU A 152 25.41 -8.79 19.29
N LEU A 153 24.11 -8.98 19.06
CA LEU A 153 23.08 -8.73 20.08
C LEU A 153 23.21 -9.65 21.29
N MET A 154 23.56 -10.93 21.06
CA MET A 154 23.84 -11.87 22.16
C MET A 154 25.06 -11.44 22.97
N ARG A 155 26.14 -10.99 22.33
CA ARG A 155 27.33 -10.46 23.03
C ARG A 155 27.00 -9.17 23.80
N ALA A 156 26.21 -8.26 23.21
CA ALA A 156 25.76 -7.04 23.86
C ALA A 156 24.90 -7.32 25.11
N LYS A 157 24.19 -8.44 25.13
CA LYS A 157 23.46 -8.95 26.31
C LYS A 157 24.36 -9.66 27.35
N GLY A 158 25.67 -9.67 27.16
CA GLY A 158 26.62 -10.22 28.13
C GLY A 158 26.86 -11.73 28.01
N TYR A 159 26.69 -12.29 26.80
CA TYR A 159 27.00 -13.70 26.54
C TYR A 159 28.30 -13.89 25.76
N GLU A 160 29.15 -14.78 26.25
CA GLU A 160 30.23 -15.38 25.47
C GLU A 160 29.65 -16.50 24.59
N ILE A 161 30.10 -16.56 23.33
CA ILE A 161 29.60 -17.48 22.30
C ILE A 161 30.77 -18.29 21.75
N LYS A 162 30.56 -19.61 21.58
CA LYS A 162 31.48 -20.53 20.91
C LYS A 162 30.76 -21.31 19.81
N GLY A 163 31.49 -21.74 18.79
CA GLY A 163 30.94 -22.57 17.70
C GLY A 163 29.96 -21.81 16.81
N GLU A 164 30.23 -20.52 16.59
CA GLU A 164 29.38 -19.61 15.82
C GLU A 164 29.44 -19.85 14.30
N THR A 165 30.52 -20.46 13.80
CA THR A 165 30.75 -20.65 12.36
C THR A 165 29.99 -21.85 11.78
N PHE A 166 29.79 -21.80 10.46
CA PHE A 166 29.26 -22.89 9.63
C PHE A 166 30.37 -23.41 8.71
N GLY A 167 30.36 -24.70 8.40
CA GLY A 167 31.38 -25.36 7.57
C GLY A 167 31.72 -26.78 8.06
N GLU A 168 32.48 -27.53 7.27
CA GLU A 168 32.89 -28.91 7.60
C GLU A 168 33.77 -28.99 8.84
N ASP A 169 34.66 -28.01 9.04
CA ASP A 169 35.55 -27.92 10.21
C ASP A 169 34.93 -27.16 11.41
N ALA A 170 33.67 -26.71 11.29
CA ALA A 170 33.03 -25.91 12.33
C ALA A 170 32.53 -26.76 13.49
N ALA A 171 32.61 -26.23 14.72
CA ALA A 171 32.10 -26.91 15.90
C ALA A 171 30.62 -27.26 15.75
N LYS A 172 30.25 -28.51 16.06
CA LYS A 172 28.90 -29.04 15.88
C LYS A 172 27.79 -28.25 16.57
N TYR A 173 28.08 -27.61 17.71
CA TYR A 173 27.10 -26.88 18.50
C TYR A 173 27.56 -25.46 18.76
N ILE A 174 26.67 -24.49 18.54
CA ILE A 174 26.80 -23.18 19.17
C ILE A 174 26.62 -23.33 20.67
N SER A 175 27.40 -22.59 21.46
CA SER A 175 27.34 -22.65 22.92
C SER A 175 27.37 -21.24 23.50
N PHE A 176 26.56 -21.02 24.54
CA PHE A 176 26.40 -19.72 25.18
C PHE A 176 26.75 -19.80 26.66
N ARG A 177 27.38 -18.74 27.18
CA ARG A 177 27.74 -18.60 28.59
C ARG A 177 27.59 -17.15 29.02
N PRO A 178 26.78 -16.83 30.03
CA PRO A 178 26.84 -15.54 30.71
C PRO A 178 28.25 -15.26 31.25
N LEU A 179 28.72 -14.03 31.20
CA LEU A 179 30.07 -13.68 31.70
C LEU A 179 30.27 -14.04 33.19
N ASP A 180 29.20 -14.07 33.99
CA ASP A 180 29.21 -14.41 35.42
C ASP A 180 29.11 -15.92 35.72
N LYS A 181 29.23 -16.78 34.70
CA LYS A 181 29.07 -18.24 34.84
C LYS A 181 30.24 -19.01 34.24
N GLU A 182 30.58 -20.14 34.87
CA GLU A 182 31.72 -20.96 34.44
C GLU A 182 31.42 -21.89 33.26
N ARG A 183 30.16 -22.35 33.12
CA ARG A 183 29.81 -23.42 32.17
C ARG A 183 29.04 -22.92 30.97
N PHE A 184 29.47 -23.38 29.79
CA PHE A 184 28.73 -23.21 28.54
C PHE A 184 27.50 -24.11 28.49
N VAL A 185 26.44 -23.59 27.88
CA VAL A 185 25.23 -24.34 27.55
C VAL A 185 25.10 -24.46 26.03
N ARG A 186 24.93 -25.69 25.56
CA ARG A 186 24.94 -26.03 24.13
C ARG A 186 23.57 -25.77 23.50
N GLY A 187 23.55 -25.08 22.37
CA GLY A 187 22.44 -25.00 21.41
C GLY A 187 22.20 -26.34 20.76
N SER A 188 21.60 -27.27 21.49
CA SER A 188 21.36 -28.66 21.07
C SER A 188 19.99 -29.11 21.53
N ALA A 189 19.41 -30.08 20.80
CA ALA A 189 18.13 -30.69 21.12
C ALA A 189 18.00 -31.17 22.57
N ARG A 190 19.11 -31.68 23.15
CA ARG A 190 19.14 -32.22 24.51
C ARG A 190 19.35 -31.18 25.60
N SER A 191 19.80 -29.96 25.27
CA SER A 191 20.19 -28.95 26.27
C SER A 191 19.30 -27.72 26.21
N LEU A 192 19.41 -26.90 25.17
CA LEU A 192 18.51 -25.75 25.00
C LEU A 192 17.20 -26.13 24.30
N GLY A 193 17.19 -27.17 23.49
CA GLY A 193 16.05 -27.57 22.67
C GLY A 193 16.39 -27.51 21.18
N LYS A 194 15.57 -28.16 20.34
CA LYS A 194 15.81 -28.27 18.90
C LYS A 194 15.81 -26.91 18.19
N GLU A 195 15.00 -25.96 18.67
CA GLU A 195 14.86 -24.62 18.09
C GLU A 195 16.06 -23.69 18.35
N TYR A 196 16.99 -24.11 19.21
CA TYR A 196 18.14 -23.30 19.62
C TYR A 196 19.47 -23.82 19.05
N THR A 197 19.44 -24.65 18.01
CA THR A 197 20.67 -25.00 17.27
C THR A 197 21.08 -23.87 16.34
N LYS A 198 22.37 -23.81 15.97
CA LYS A 198 22.87 -22.73 15.09
C LYS A 198 22.16 -22.71 13.73
N GLU A 199 21.82 -23.89 13.21
CA GLU A 199 21.07 -24.04 11.96
C GLU A 199 19.66 -23.48 12.08
N ARG A 200 18.94 -23.80 13.16
CA ARG A 200 17.57 -23.31 13.40
C ARG A 200 17.52 -21.82 13.67
N ILE A 201 18.48 -21.30 14.43
CA ILE A 201 18.62 -19.86 14.69
C ILE A 201 18.81 -19.11 13.36
N ARG A 202 19.71 -19.58 12.50
CA ARG A 202 19.94 -19.00 11.18
C ARG A 202 18.71 -19.10 10.27
N GLU A 203 18.09 -20.28 10.21
CA GLU A 203 16.86 -20.52 9.44
C GLU A 203 15.73 -19.57 9.85
N HIS A 204 15.54 -19.32 11.14
CA HIS A 204 14.52 -18.37 11.62
C HIS A 204 14.79 -16.93 11.19
N ILE A 205 16.06 -16.49 11.21
CA ILE A 205 16.43 -15.15 10.77
C ILE A 205 16.25 -15.02 9.25
N GLU A 206 16.63 -16.04 8.47
CA GLU A 206 16.49 -16.07 7.02
C GLU A 206 15.02 -16.12 6.58
N LYS A 207 14.20 -17.02 7.15
CA LYS A 207 12.76 -17.10 6.87
C LYS A 207 12.02 -15.79 7.18
N LYS A 208 12.39 -15.11 8.27
CA LYS A 208 11.86 -13.78 8.60
C LYS A 208 12.17 -12.75 7.52
N ARG A 209 13.37 -12.81 6.93
CA ARG A 209 13.76 -11.92 5.81
C ARG A 209 12.94 -12.21 4.56
N GLU A 210 12.76 -13.49 4.22
CA GLU A 210 11.95 -13.93 3.08
C GLU A 210 10.48 -13.51 3.25
N GLN A 211 9.89 -13.73 4.42
CA GLN A 211 8.51 -13.34 4.70
C GLN A 211 8.30 -11.82 4.64
N LYS A 212 9.26 -11.01 5.16
CA LYS A 212 9.22 -9.55 5.03
C LYS A 212 9.37 -9.08 3.58
N ALA A 213 10.03 -9.85 2.72
CA ALA A 213 10.16 -9.54 1.30
C ALA A 213 8.89 -9.90 0.49
N VAL A 214 8.08 -10.84 0.98
CA VAL A 214 6.86 -11.34 0.30
C VAL A 214 5.61 -10.49 0.62
N ILE A 215 5.62 -9.66 1.66
CA ILE A 215 4.51 -8.72 1.92
C ILE A 215 4.48 -7.71 0.76
N PRO A 216 3.39 -7.64 -0.03
CA PRO A 216 3.26 -6.61 -1.06
C PRO A 216 3.41 -5.26 -0.39
N LYS A 217 4.42 -4.48 -0.79
CA LYS A 217 4.52 -3.08 -0.38
C LYS A 217 3.26 -2.40 -0.91
N LYS A 218 2.27 -2.24 -0.03
CA LYS A 218 1.02 -1.54 -0.33
C LYS A 218 1.41 -0.16 -0.82
N ASP A 219 1.01 0.19 -2.03
CA ASP A 219 1.37 1.48 -2.60
C ASP A 219 0.51 2.58 -1.98
N TYR A 220 1.12 3.39 -1.12
CA TYR A 220 0.48 4.58 -0.52
C TYR A 220 0.72 5.85 -1.33
N SER A 221 1.49 5.80 -2.43
CA SER A 221 1.91 6.99 -3.19
C SER A 221 0.74 7.82 -3.74
N ALA A 222 -0.39 7.16 -4.04
CA ALA A 222 -1.58 7.80 -4.58
C ALA A 222 -2.64 8.18 -3.52
N ARG A 223 -2.47 7.75 -2.26
CA ARG A 223 -3.48 7.90 -1.20
C ARG A 223 -3.44 9.30 -0.58
N ARG A 224 -4.61 9.76 -0.10
CA ARG A 224 -4.74 10.97 0.72
C ARG A 224 -4.76 10.58 2.20
N LEU A 225 -4.36 11.51 3.07
CA LEU A 225 -4.57 11.33 4.49
C LEU A 225 -6.05 11.10 4.81
N ILE A 226 -6.28 10.25 5.79
CA ILE A 226 -7.58 9.99 6.39
C ILE A 226 -7.89 11.18 7.29
N ASP A 227 -9.00 11.86 7.00
CA ASP A 227 -9.53 12.89 7.86
C ASP A 227 -10.12 12.26 9.12
N THR A 228 -9.56 12.61 10.28
CA THR A 228 -9.96 12.10 11.59
C THR A 228 -10.84 13.08 12.36
N SER A 229 -11.35 14.14 11.74
CA SER A 229 -12.20 15.14 12.42
C SER A 229 -13.62 14.64 12.74
N ASP A 230 -14.06 13.57 12.06
CA ASP A 230 -15.40 12.98 12.20
C ASP A 230 -15.60 12.29 13.57
N GLU A 231 -16.80 12.37 14.14
CA GLU A 231 -17.17 11.87 15.47
C GLU A 231 -16.85 10.38 15.64
N LYS A 232 -16.93 9.59 14.57
CA LYS A 232 -16.60 8.15 14.60
C LYS A 232 -15.15 7.88 15.01
N PHE A 233 -14.22 8.79 14.70
CA PHE A 233 -12.82 8.67 15.11
C PHE A 233 -12.62 9.15 16.55
N GLN A 234 -13.36 10.16 17.01
CA GLN A 234 -13.28 10.64 18.40
C GLN A 234 -13.86 9.63 19.39
N ASN A 235 -14.92 8.93 19.01
CA ASN A 235 -15.62 7.96 19.86
C ASN A 235 -14.99 6.55 19.85
N SER A 236 -13.95 6.32 19.03
CA SER A 236 -13.30 5.00 18.91
C SER A 236 -11.77 5.14 18.94
N PRO A 237 -11.13 4.91 20.12
CA PRO A 237 -9.68 4.99 20.25
C PRO A 237 -8.93 4.07 19.28
N GLY A 238 -9.47 2.87 19.02
CA GLY A 238 -8.88 1.93 18.08
C GLY A 238 -8.92 2.43 16.63
N LEU A 239 -10.04 3.03 16.20
CA LEU A 239 -10.17 3.61 14.86
C LEU A 239 -9.27 4.84 14.69
N GLN A 240 -9.14 5.66 15.74
CA GLN A 240 -8.23 6.80 15.76
C GLN A 240 -6.76 6.35 15.63
N GLN A 241 -6.35 5.35 16.40
CA GLN A 241 -4.99 4.80 16.35
C GLN A 241 -4.69 4.16 14.99
N TRP A 242 -5.65 3.44 14.41
CA TRP A 242 -5.53 2.90 13.06
C TRP A 242 -5.34 3.99 12.01
N ALA A 243 -6.16 5.05 12.05
CA ALA A 243 -6.05 6.16 11.12
C ALA A 243 -4.72 6.92 11.26
N ALA A 244 -4.24 7.10 12.50
CA ALA A 244 -2.94 7.71 12.78
C ALA A 244 -1.77 6.90 12.18
N ILE A 245 -1.79 5.57 12.33
CA ILE A 245 -0.78 4.68 11.75
C ILE A 245 -0.84 4.72 10.22
N GLU A 246 -2.03 4.71 9.63
CA GLU A 246 -2.19 4.75 8.17
C GLU A 246 -1.74 6.11 7.60
N ASN A 247 -2.08 7.21 8.27
CA ASN A 247 -1.60 8.56 7.92
C ASN A 247 -0.08 8.68 8.00
N LEU A 248 0.54 8.12 9.05
CA LEU A 248 2.00 8.06 9.17
C LEU A 248 2.63 7.32 7.99
N LYS A 249 2.06 6.18 7.55
CA LYS A 249 2.59 5.44 6.38
C LYS A 249 2.49 6.27 5.09
N ILE A 250 1.36 6.96 4.88
CA ILE A 250 1.14 7.83 3.71
C ILE A 250 2.15 8.99 3.71
N ALA A 251 2.35 9.64 4.86
CA ALA A 251 3.29 10.74 5.00
C ALA A 251 4.75 10.27 4.82
N ALA A 252 5.14 9.15 5.45
CA ALA A 252 6.48 8.60 5.32
C ALA A 252 6.81 8.19 3.89
N GLN A 253 5.87 7.58 3.16
CA GLN A 253 6.08 7.26 1.74
C GLN A 253 6.17 8.54 0.88
N SER A 254 5.29 9.51 1.11
CA SER A 254 5.32 10.81 0.41
C SER A 254 6.67 11.52 0.61
N TYR A 255 7.23 11.47 1.83
CA TYR A 255 8.53 12.03 2.17
C TYR A 255 9.68 11.28 1.50
N ASN A 256 9.69 9.95 1.57
CA ASN A 256 10.74 9.12 0.96
C ASN A 256 10.86 9.30 -0.55
N GLU A 257 9.73 9.46 -1.25
CA GLU A 257 9.73 9.69 -2.71
C GLU A 257 10.11 11.13 -3.09
N ALA A 258 9.85 12.10 -2.20
CA ALA A 258 10.19 13.50 -2.39
C ALA A 258 11.70 13.75 -2.18
N GLY A 259 12.30 13.06 -1.20
CA GLY A 259 13.65 13.32 -0.69
C GLY A 259 13.63 14.36 0.43
N SER A 260 13.26 15.59 0.08
CA SER A 260 13.01 16.68 1.04
C SER A 260 11.81 17.52 0.61
N LEU A 261 11.26 18.31 1.54
CA LEU A 261 10.16 19.25 1.24
C LEU A 261 10.58 20.33 0.24
N SER A 262 11.81 20.84 0.36
CA SER A 262 12.35 21.83 -0.57
C SER A 262 12.53 21.24 -1.97
N ASP A 263 13.01 19.99 -2.08
CA ASP A 263 13.12 19.31 -3.37
C ASP A 263 11.75 19.06 -4.00
N LEU A 264 10.73 18.76 -3.18
CA LEU A 264 9.36 18.60 -3.66
C LEU A 264 8.80 19.91 -4.22
N GLU A 265 8.98 21.01 -3.50
CA GLU A 265 8.58 22.36 -3.94
C GLU A 265 9.30 22.78 -5.22
N ASN A 266 10.61 22.54 -5.30
CA ASN A 266 11.41 22.80 -6.50
C ASN A 266 10.96 21.94 -7.69
N LYS A 267 10.67 20.64 -7.48
CA LYS A 267 10.12 19.77 -8.53
C LYS A 267 8.75 20.26 -9.02
N ILE A 268 7.88 20.70 -8.11
CA ILE A 268 6.56 21.24 -8.46
C ILE A 268 6.70 22.52 -9.28
N THR A 269 7.54 23.46 -8.85
CA THR A 269 7.73 24.74 -9.55
C THR A 269 8.31 24.54 -10.94
N VAL A 270 9.40 23.77 -11.08
CA VAL A 270 10.04 23.48 -12.37
C VAL A 270 9.06 22.80 -13.33
N LYS A 271 8.33 21.76 -12.89
CA LYS A 271 7.36 21.07 -13.75
C LYS A 271 6.15 21.93 -14.09
N THR A 272 5.70 22.79 -13.16
CA THR A 272 4.60 23.72 -13.43
C THR A 272 4.98 24.74 -14.50
N GLU A 273 6.20 25.29 -14.44
CA GLU A 273 6.67 26.21 -15.48
C GLU A 273 6.87 25.51 -16.83
N ALA A 274 7.37 24.26 -16.82
CA ALA A 274 7.46 23.44 -18.03
C ALA A 274 6.08 23.19 -18.68
N VAL A 275 5.05 22.88 -17.89
CA VAL A 275 3.66 22.74 -18.38
C VAL A 275 3.17 24.06 -18.99
N LYS A 276 3.42 25.19 -18.32
CA LYS A 276 3.01 26.51 -18.82
C LYS A 276 3.70 26.85 -20.14
N SER A 277 5.01 26.62 -20.24
CA SER A 277 5.77 26.83 -21.48
C SER A 277 5.27 25.92 -22.60
N ALA A 278 4.99 24.64 -22.32
CA ALA A 278 4.48 23.71 -23.32
C ALA A 278 3.07 24.09 -23.81
N ARG A 279 2.18 24.54 -22.92
CA ARG A 279 0.87 25.09 -23.30
C ARG A 279 1.00 26.30 -24.21
N GLN A 280 1.93 27.21 -23.89
CA GLN A 280 2.19 28.39 -24.71
C GLN A 280 2.66 27.99 -26.12
N SER A 281 3.60 27.05 -26.24
CA SER A 281 4.05 26.54 -27.53
C SER A 281 2.94 25.82 -28.33
N VAL A 282 1.99 25.14 -27.67
CA VAL A 282 0.82 24.57 -28.35
C VAL A 282 -0.05 25.68 -28.96
N VAL A 283 -0.28 26.77 -28.23
CA VAL A 283 -1.07 27.92 -28.72
C VAL A 283 -0.37 28.58 -29.91
N GLU A 284 0.95 28.75 -29.85
CA GLU A 284 1.74 29.28 -30.97
C GLU A 284 1.65 28.38 -32.22
N LEU A 285 1.74 27.06 -32.05
CA LEU A 285 1.53 26.10 -33.13
C LEU A 285 0.12 26.19 -33.71
N GLU A 286 -0.91 26.38 -32.88
CA GLU A 286 -2.29 26.55 -33.35
C GLU A 286 -2.46 27.80 -34.21
N HIS A 287 -1.84 28.91 -33.82
CA HIS A 287 -1.83 30.13 -34.63
C HIS A 287 -1.12 29.90 -35.97
N HIS A 288 0.09 29.32 -35.96
CA HIS A 288 0.82 29.02 -37.19
C HIS A 288 0.05 28.06 -38.12
N MET A 289 -0.59 27.04 -37.57
CA MET A 289 -1.42 26.11 -38.33
C MET A 289 -2.62 26.80 -38.98
N LYS A 290 -3.25 27.76 -38.28
CA LYS A 290 -4.36 28.54 -38.82
C LYS A 290 -3.91 29.40 -40.00
N ASP A 291 -2.80 30.10 -39.86
CA ASP A 291 -2.24 30.95 -40.93
C ASP A 291 -1.83 30.09 -42.14
N LEU A 292 -1.20 28.94 -41.90
CA LEU A 292 -0.82 28.01 -42.95
C LEU A 292 -2.04 27.40 -43.66
N ALA A 293 -3.11 27.07 -42.92
CA ALA A 293 -4.35 26.57 -43.51
C ALA A 293 -5.00 27.61 -44.44
N GLU A 294 -4.97 28.88 -44.05
CA GLU A 294 -5.42 29.99 -44.91
C GLU A 294 -4.55 30.10 -46.17
N ILE A 295 -3.24 30.02 -46.04
CA ILE A 295 -2.30 30.02 -47.18
C ILE A 295 -2.59 28.83 -48.11
N ILE A 296 -2.79 27.62 -47.58
CA ILE A 296 -3.11 26.41 -48.37
C ILE A 296 -4.40 26.63 -49.16
N LYS A 297 -5.46 27.15 -48.52
CA LYS A 297 -6.74 27.45 -49.18
C LYS A 297 -6.55 28.40 -50.36
N TYR A 298 -5.81 29.50 -50.18
CA TYR A 298 -5.54 30.43 -51.28
C TYR A 298 -4.59 29.85 -52.33
N ALA A 299 -3.65 28.98 -51.94
CA ALA A 299 -2.76 28.29 -52.86
C ALA A 299 -3.51 27.35 -53.79
N GLU A 300 -4.50 26.61 -53.26
CA GLU A 300 -5.42 25.77 -54.01
C GLU A 300 -6.27 26.61 -54.97
N GLN A 301 -6.93 27.66 -54.46
CA GLN A 301 -7.70 28.58 -55.30
C GLN A 301 -6.86 29.20 -56.43
N TYR A 302 -5.60 29.56 -56.15
CA TYR A 302 -4.70 30.07 -57.18
C TYR A 302 -4.38 29.01 -58.24
N LYS A 303 -4.11 27.77 -57.84
CA LYS A 303 -3.78 26.65 -58.75
C LYS A 303 -4.97 26.26 -59.63
N ASP A 304 -6.14 26.09 -59.03
CA ASP A 304 -7.36 25.61 -59.70
C ASP A 304 -7.89 26.63 -60.70
N ASN A 305 -7.80 27.93 -60.38
CA ASN A 305 -8.34 28.99 -61.23
C ASN A 305 -7.31 29.57 -62.23
N ARG A 306 -6.06 29.08 -62.22
CA ARG A 306 -4.97 29.61 -63.05
C ARG A 306 -5.26 29.46 -64.55
N SER A 307 -5.84 28.35 -64.97
CA SER A 307 -6.16 28.06 -66.38
C SER A 307 -7.14 29.09 -66.95
N TYR A 308 -8.20 29.43 -66.20
CA TYR A 308 -9.18 30.45 -66.58
C TYR A 308 -8.56 31.83 -66.74
N HIS A 309 -7.65 32.22 -65.84
CA HIS A 309 -6.95 33.51 -65.98
C HIS A 309 -6.03 33.55 -67.21
N ILE A 310 -5.32 32.45 -67.51
CA ILE A 310 -4.47 32.37 -68.70
C ILE A 310 -5.32 32.43 -69.97
N ALA A 311 -6.46 31.72 -70.01
CA ALA A 311 -7.37 31.72 -71.14
C ALA A 311 -8.05 33.09 -71.33
N TYR A 312 -8.47 33.76 -70.26
CA TYR A 312 -9.00 35.12 -70.29
C TYR A 312 -8.02 36.11 -70.93
N LYS A 313 -6.73 36.05 -70.56
CA LYS A 313 -5.68 36.89 -71.16
C LYS A 313 -5.44 36.65 -72.65
N LYS A 314 -5.81 35.47 -73.16
CA LYS A 314 -5.65 35.06 -74.56
C LYS A 314 -6.96 35.11 -75.34
N ALA A 315 -8.07 35.48 -74.70
CA ALA A 315 -9.39 35.44 -75.31
C ALA A 315 -9.54 36.54 -76.37
N LYS A 316 -10.14 36.19 -77.51
CA LYS A 316 -10.44 37.16 -78.58
C LYS A 316 -11.49 38.20 -78.15
N ASN A 317 -12.43 37.81 -77.29
CA ASN A 317 -13.41 38.71 -76.65
C ASN A 317 -13.31 38.54 -75.12
N PRO A 318 -12.49 39.35 -74.44
CA PRO A 318 -12.26 39.25 -73.00
C PRO A 318 -13.53 39.45 -72.18
N ASP A 319 -14.40 40.41 -72.54
CA ASP A 319 -15.59 40.74 -71.75
C ASP A 319 -16.61 39.61 -71.71
N ALA A 320 -16.86 38.96 -72.86
CA ALA A 320 -17.73 37.80 -72.92
C ALA A 320 -17.16 36.61 -72.13
N TYR A 321 -15.83 36.41 -72.18
CA TYR A 321 -15.16 35.37 -71.41
C TYR A 321 -15.23 35.65 -69.91
N PHE A 322 -15.03 36.91 -69.50
CA PHE A 322 -15.12 37.33 -68.11
C PHE A 322 -16.51 37.03 -67.54
N ARG A 323 -17.58 37.46 -68.22
CA ARG A 323 -18.96 37.20 -67.76
C ARG A 323 -19.27 35.70 -67.59
N ARG A 324 -18.65 34.83 -68.38
CA ARG A 324 -18.85 33.38 -68.31
C ARG A 324 -18.08 32.71 -67.16
N TYR A 325 -16.91 33.25 -66.79
CA TYR A 325 -16.01 32.66 -65.78
C TYR A 325 -15.63 33.66 -64.67
N GLU A 326 -16.56 34.56 -64.36
CA GLU A 326 -16.35 35.71 -63.48
C GLU A 326 -15.82 35.27 -62.12
N SER A 327 -16.50 34.30 -61.49
CA SER A 327 -16.12 33.76 -60.18
C SER A 327 -14.69 33.20 -60.18
N GLN A 328 -14.30 32.42 -61.18
CA GLN A 328 -12.95 31.83 -61.25
C GLN A 328 -11.88 32.90 -61.42
N ILE A 329 -12.12 33.92 -62.25
CA ILE A 329 -11.18 35.00 -62.48
C ILE A 329 -11.02 35.88 -61.22
N ILE A 330 -12.11 36.17 -60.51
CA ILE A 330 -12.10 36.92 -59.24
C ILE A 330 -11.38 36.12 -58.15
N LEU A 331 -11.70 34.82 -57.99
CA LEU A 331 -11.05 33.94 -57.02
C LEU A 331 -9.54 33.83 -57.28
N TYR A 332 -9.12 33.68 -58.55
CA TYR A 332 -7.70 33.72 -58.93
C TYR A 332 -7.04 35.05 -58.51
N GLY A 333 -7.69 36.18 -58.82
CA GLY A 333 -7.16 37.51 -58.50
C GLY A 333 -7.01 37.75 -57.00
N GLY A 334 -8.01 37.34 -56.21
CA GLY A 334 -8.01 37.40 -54.75
C GLY A 334 -6.92 36.53 -54.14
N ALA A 335 -6.88 35.25 -54.51
CA ALA A 335 -5.86 34.30 -54.05
C ALA A 335 -4.44 34.78 -54.37
N ARG A 336 -4.21 35.30 -55.59
CA ARG A 336 -2.93 35.86 -56.00
C ARG A 336 -2.48 37.03 -55.11
N ARG A 337 -3.41 37.87 -54.67
CA ARG A 337 -3.12 39.02 -53.81
C ARG A 337 -2.72 38.57 -52.42
N VAL A 338 -3.51 37.70 -51.81
CA VAL A 338 -3.25 37.18 -50.45
C VAL A 338 -1.91 36.44 -50.38
N LEU A 339 -1.65 35.54 -51.32
CA LEU A 339 -0.37 34.80 -51.38
C LEU A 339 0.84 35.74 -51.53
N LYS A 340 0.71 36.83 -52.32
CA LYS A 340 1.78 37.83 -52.43
C LYS A 340 1.98 38.63 -51.14
N GLN A 341 0.91 38.99 -50.44
CA GLN A 341 0.98 39.68 -49.15
C GLN A 341 1.63 38.80 -48.08
N ALA A 342 1.34 37.50 -48.10
CA ALA A 342 2.00 36.49 -47.25
C ALA A 342 3.46 36.17 -47.68
N GLY A 343 4.03 36.90 -48.64
CA GLY A 343 5.42 36.69 -49.10
C GLY A 343 5.65 35.42 -49.92
N ILE A 344 4.59 34.70 -50.32
CA ILE A 344 4.71 33.43 -51.04
C ILE A 344 5.03 33.67 -52.52
N LYS A 345 6.14 33.08 -52.99
CA LYS A 345 6.53 33.11 -54.40
C LYS A 345 5.60 32.23 -55.23
N LEU A 346 4.80 32.86 -56.09
CA LEU A 346 3.83 32.18 -56.96
C LEU A 346 4.48 31.29 -58.03
N LYS A 347 5.71 31.62 -58.44
CA LYS A 347 6.50 30.81 -59.39
C LYS A 347 7.12 29.65 -58.62
N GLY A 348 6.66 28.43 -58.88
CA GLY A 348 7.08 27.23 -58.15
C GLY A 348 6.26 26.91 -56.90
N LEU A 349 5.08 27.54 -56.72
CA LEU A 349 4.15 27.21 -55.64
C LEU A 349 3.84 25.72 -55.62
N ASN A 350 4.13 25.07 -54.49
CA ASN A 350 3.91 23.66 -54.28
C ASN A 350 2.92 23.48 -53.11
N VAL A 351 1.65 23.23 -53.46
CA VAL A 351 0.57 23.03 -52.49
C VAL A 351 0.80 21.78 -51.64
N ASP A 352 1.35 20.71 -52.24
CA ASP A 352 1.60 19.46 -51.53
C ASP A 352 2.66 19.63 -50.45
N LYS A 353 3.67 20.48 -50.70
CA LYS A 353 4.66 20.86 -49.67
C LYS A 353 4.01 21.60 -48.50
N LEU A 354 3.11 22.55 -48.76
CA LEU A 354 2.41 23.29 -47.70
C LEU A 354 1.50 22.36 -46.89
N ARG A 355 0.81 21.43 -47.55
CA ARG A 355 0.01 20.39 -46.86
C ARG A 355 0.88 19.48 -46.00
N ALA A 356 2.06 19.08 -46.49
CA ALA A 356 3.01 18.28 -45.71
C ALA A 356 3.52 19.03 -44.47
N GLU A 357 3.81 20.32 -44.60
CA GLU A 357 4.20 21.19 -43.47
C GLU A 357 3.07 21.32 -42.43
N TYR A 358 1.82 21.50 -42.89
CA TYR A 358 0.66 21.50 -41.99
C TYR A 358 0.52 20.18 -41.22
N GLN A 359 0.68 19.04 -41.89
CA GLN A 359 0.63 17.71 -41.27
C GLN A 359 1.78 17.49 -40.27
N ALA A 360 2.97 18.03 -40.54
CA ALA A 360 4.08 18.00 -39.60
C ALA A 360 3.76 18.83 -38.33
N LEU A 361 3.22 20.05 -38.48
CA LEU A 361 2.78 20.87 -37.36
C LEU A 361 1.66 20.21 -36.55
N GLU A 362 0.72 19.54 -37.23
CA GLU A 362 -0.35 18.79 -36.56
C GLU A 362 0.21 17.63 -35.71
N THR A 363 1.23 16.92 -36.21
CA THR A 363 1.90 15.84 -35.48
C THR A 363 2.64 16.40 -34.27
N GLN A 364 3.42 17.47 -34.45
CA GLN A 364 4.15 18.14 -33.37
C GLN A 364 3.19 18.64 -32.27
N LYS A 365 2.05 19.22 -32.66
CA LYS A 365 1.01 19.65 -31.72
C LYS A 365 0.46 18.47 -30.92
N LYS A 366 0.18 17.33 -31.56
CA LYS A 366 -0.33 16.12 -30.88
C LYS A 366 0.68 15.59 -29.86
N GLU A 367 1.95 15.49 -30.23
CA GLU A 367 3.04 15.05 -29.34
C GLU A 367 3.23 15.99 -28.14
N LEU A 368 3.30 17.29 -28.40
CA LEU A 368 3.43 18.29 -27.34
C LEU A 368 2.21 18.30 -26.42
N THR A 369 1.02 18.09 -26.98
CA THR A 369 -0.22 17.99 -26.20
C THR A 369 -0.24 16.77 -25.29
N ALA A 370 0.19 15.62 -25.78
CA ALA A 370 0.33 14.41 -24.96
C ALA A 370 1.35 14.62 -23.84
N THR A 371 2.48 15.27 -24.16
CA THR A 371 3.57 15.53 -23.22
C THR A 371 3.13 16.44 -22.08
N TYR A 372 2.54 17.61 -22.36
CA TYR A 372 2.14 18.53 -21.29
C TYR A 372 1.01 17.94 -20.42
N LYS A 373 0.08 17.16 -21.01
CA LYS A 373 -0.97 16.46 -20.24
C LYS A 373 -0.38 15.43 -19.27
N SER A 374 0.64 14.70 -19.70
CA SER A 374 1.37 13.79 -18.81
C SER A 374 2.04 14.57 -17.67
N CYS A 375 2.75 15.66 -17.98
CA CYS A 375 3.37 16.50 -16.96
C CYS A 375 2.35 17.12 -15.99
N GLU A 376 1.14 17.46 -16.43
CA GLU A 376 0.06 17.94 -15.54
C GLU A 376 -0.38 16.88 -14.53
N ILE A 377 -0.46 15.61 -14.96
CA ILE A 377 -0.77 14.50 -14.06
C ILE A 377 0.35 14.35 -13.02
N GLU A 378 1.61 14.44 -13.44
CA GLU A 378 2.76 14.41 -12.52
C GLU A 378 2.73 15.57 -11.52
N VAL A 379 2.50 16.81 -11.98
CA VAL A 379 2.37 17.98 -11.10
C VAL A 379 1.23 17.78 -10.10
N ARG A 380 0.08 17.23 -10.53
CA ARG A 380 -1.04 16.93 -9.63
C ARG A 380 -0.65 15.91 -8.56
N ASN A 381 0.09 14.87 -8.94
CA ASN A 381 0.58 13.85 -8.01
C ASN A 381 1.59 14.43 -7.01
N LEU A 382 2.52 15.27 -7.46
CA LEU A 382 3.47 15.95 -6.59
C LEU A 382 2.79 16.92 -5.62
N LYS A 383 1.79 17.70 -6.09
CA LYS A 383 0.99 18.57 -5.22
C LYS A 383 0.21 17.80 -4.17
N ARG A 384 -0.32 16.61 -4.49
CA ARG A 384 -0.98 15.75 -3.51
C ARG A 384 -0.02 15.27 -2.43
N LYS A 385 1.20 14.90 -2.80
CA LYS A 385 2.25 14.55 -1.82
C LYS A 385 2.59 15.73 -0.92
N GLN A 386 2.69 16.93 -1.50
CA GLN A 386 2.92 18.16 -0.74
C GLN A 386 1.77 18.44 0.24
N GLU A 387 0.52 18.29 -0.20
CA GLU A 387 -0.67 18.43 0.64
C GLU A 387 -0.66 17.44 1.82
N ASN A 388 -0.42 16.15 1.54
CA ASN A 388 -0.29 15.12 2.59
C ASN A 388 0.81 15.48 3.61
N LEU A 389 1.98 15.90 3.15
CA LEU A 389 3.08 16.25 4.05
C LEU A 389 2.78 17.50 4.87
N ASN A 390 2.20 18.53 4.26
CA ASN A 390 1.84 19.76 4.95
C ASN A 390 0.76 19.53 6.00
N GLN A 391 -0.25 18.73 5.67
CA GLN A 391 -1.33 18.37 6.59
C GLN A 391 -0.82 17.49 7.74
N TYR A 392 0.04 16.51 7.47
CA TYR A 392 0.63 15.64 8.50
C TYR A 392 1.58 16.38 9.44
N LEU A 393 2.35 17.33 8.91
CA LEU A 393 3.29 18.15 9.68
C LEU A 393 2.63 19.39 10.31
N GLU A 394 1.30 19.51 10.22
CA GLU A 394 0.50 20.64 10.73
C GLU A 394 0.95 22.02 10.19
N ARG A 395 1.67 22.06 9.05
CA ARG A 395 2.12 23.30 8.40
C ARG A 395 0.97 24.11 7.77
N THR A 396 -0.24 23.56 7.77
CA THR A 396 -1.46 24.22 7.31
C THR A 396 -2.18 25.03 8.38
N GLN A 397 -1.65 25.16 9.61
CA GLN A 397 -1.99 26.33 10.42
C GLN A 397 -1.28 27.54 9.82
N THR A 398 -1.95 28.17 8.86
CA THR A 398 -1.66 29.57 8.56
C THR A 398 -1.91 30.35 9.84
N ASP A 399 -0.83 30.91 10.41
CA ASP A 399 -0.96 31.93 11.45
C ASP A 399 -1.97 32.98 10.95
N PRO A 400 -3.04 33.27 11.70
CA PRO A 400 -4.04 34.29 11.31
C PRO A 400 -3.43 35.70 11.16
N VAL A 401 -2.16 35.86 11.53
CA VAL A 401 -1.37 37.07 11.33
C VAL A 401 -1.00 37.29 9.85
N GLN A 402 -0.73 36.24 9.06
CA GLN A 402 -0.29 36.42 7.66
C GLN A 402 -1.44 36.79 6.68
N GLU A 403 -2.69 36.39 6.95
CA GLU A 403 -3.84 36.84 6.14
C GLU A 403 -4.17 38.32 6.37
N GLN A 404 -3.92 38.86 7.56
CA GLN A 404 -4.12 40.30 7.82
C GLN A 404 -3.07 41.17 7.11
N PHE A 405 -1.85 40.68 6.90
CA PHE A 405 -0.83 41.41 6.14
C PHE A 405 -1.09 41.42 4.63
N LYS A 406 -1.69 40.35 4.06
CA LYS A 406 -2.08 40.34 2.64
C LYS A 406 -3.28 41.24 2.33
N LYS A 407 -4.21 41.43 3.28
CA LYS A 407 -5.36 42.34 3.08
C LYS A 407 -5.01 43.83 3.22
N LYS A 408 -3.93 44.19 3.93
CA LYS A 408 -3.52 45.59 4.12
C LYS A 408 -2.67 46.19 2.98
N ASN A 409 -2.11 45.37 2.09
CA ASN A 409 -1.14 45.82 1.08
C ASN A 409 -1.65 45.81 -0.37
N ASN A 410 -2.96 45.69 -0.61
CA ASN A 410 -3.54 46.01 -1.91
C ASN A 410 -4.09 47.45 -1.90
N PRO A 411 -3.35 48.45 -2.39
CA PRO A 411 -3.98 49.71 -2.77
C PRO A 411 -4.87 49.43 -3.98
N ILE A 412 -6.15 49.74 -3.84
CA ILE A 412 -7.09 49.81 -4.95
C ILE A 412 -6.58 50.89 -5.90
N LEU A 413 -6.25 50.51 -7.13
CA LEU A 413 -6.11 51.39 -8.29
C LEU A 413 -6.55 50.64 -9.54
#